data_AF-A0A1M4E663-F1
#
_entry.id   AF-A0A1M4E663-F1
#
_cell.length_a   1.000
_cell.length_b   1.000
_cell.length_c   1.000
_cell.angle_alpha   90.00
_cell.angle_beta   90.00
_cell.angle_gamma   90.00
#
_symmetry.space_group_name_H-M   'P 1'
#
loop_
_entity.id
_entity.type
_entity.pdbx_description
1 polymer ?
#
loop_
_entity_poly.entity_id
_entity_poly.type
_entity_poly.pdbx_seq_one_letter_code
_entity_poly.pdbx_strand_id
1 'polypeptide(L)'
;MPGDIRRSFAARLLSPLLDYDRRHQSELVRTLGIFLDCAGSWNACAEQLHVHVNTVRYRVRRIEELTGRDLSTMADRVDFFLALRDTAPPR
;
A
#
# COMPACT_ATOMS: atom_id res chain seq x y z
N MET A 1 4.94 18.68 -10.03
CA MET A 1 5.96 18.35 -9.01
C MET A 1 7.22 17.85 -9.72
N PRO A 2 8.40 18.43 -9.45
CA PRO A 2 9.70 17.90 -9.87
C PRO A 2 9.85 16.41 -9.52
N GLY A 3 10.50 15.61 -10.38
CA GLY A 3 10.53 14.14 -10.26
C GLY A 3 11.28 13.61 -9.03
N ASP A 4 12.25 14.37 -8.55
CA ASP A 4 13.01 14.17 -7.31
C ASP A 4 12.15 14.34 -6.04
N ILE A 5 11.30 15.37 -6.01
CA ILE A 5 10.36 15.60 -4.90
C ILE A 5 9.34 14.46 -4.82
N ARG A 6 8.88 13.96 -5.97
CA ARG A 6 7.91 12.85 -6.04
C ARG A 6 8.48 11.52 -5.56
N ARG A 7 9.71 11.18 -5.97
CA ARG A 7 10.41 9.96 -5.50
C ARG A 7 10.69 10.00 -4.00
N SER A 8 11.12 11.16 -3.47
CA SER A 8 11.35 11.30 -2.02
C SER A 8 10.05 11.20 -1.21
N PHE A 9 8.92 11.67 -1.76
CA PHE A 9 7.61 11.47 -1.17
C PHE A 9 7.20 9.98 -1.19
N ALA A 10 7.29 9.32 -2.36
CA ALA A 10 6.95 7.91 -2.52
C ALA A 10 7.76 7.01 -1.57
N ALA A 11 9.08 7.24 -1.49
CA ALA A 11 9.96 6.51 -0.59
C ALA A 11 9.54 6.69 0.89
N ARG A 12 9.25 7.92 1.33
CA ARG A 12 8.81 8.17 2.71
C ARG A 12 7.46 7.55 3.02
N LEU A 13 6.54 7.54 2.06
CA LEU A 13 5.20 6.97 2.25
C LEU A 13 5.23 5.44 2.38
N LEU A 14 6.11 4.77 1.62
CA LEU A 14 6.21 3.30 1.62
C LEU A 14 7.23 2.74 2.62
N SER A 15 8.19 3.55 3.10
CA SER A 15 9.24 3.10 4.03
C SER A 15 8.71 2.37 5.27
N PRO A 16 7.65 2.85 5.96
CA PRO A 16 7.13 2.16 7.14
C PRO A 16 6.61 0.75 6.82
N LEU A 17 6.02 0.57 5.64
CA LEU A 17 5.48 -0.73 5.20
C LEU A 17 6.61 -1.69 4.83
N LEU A 18 7.62 -1.20 4.10
CA LEU A 18 8.80 -1.97 3.73
C LEU A 18 9.60 -2.43 4.96
N ASP A 19 9.74 -1.56 5.97
CA ASP A 19 10.37 -1.91 7.24
C ASP A 19 9.56 -2.94 8.03
N TYR A 20 8.23 -2.80 8.04
CA TYR A 20 7.36 -3.75 8.71
C TYR A 20 7.40 -5.13 8.05
N ASP A 21 7.31 -5.19 6.72
CA ASP A 21 7.40 -6.44 5.94
C ASP A 21 8.74 -7.15 6.17
N ARG A 22 9.85 -6.41 6.19
CA ARG A 22 11.18 -6.98 6.47
C ARG A 22 11.29 -7.58 7.88
N ARG A 23 10.70 -6.92 8.88
CA ARG A 23 10.78 -7.36 10.29
C ARG A 23 9.84 -8.51 10.63
N HIS A 24 8.67 -8.56 10.02
CA HIS A 24 7.60 -9.51 10.38
C HIS A 24 7.35 -10.58 9.32
N GLN A 25 8.12 -10.57 8.22
CA GLN A 25 7.87 -11.43 7.05
C GLN A 25 6.42 -11.31 6.55
N SER A 26 5.86 -10.10 6.61
CA SER A 26 4.52 -9.80 6.12
C SER A 26 4.55 -9.32 4.66
N GLU A 27 3.38 -9.05 4.11
CA GLU A 27 3.21 -8.63 2.72
C GLU A 27 2.31 -7.39 2.60
N LEU A 28 2.48 -6.39 3.48
CA LEU A 28 1.68 -5.17 3.49
C LEU A 28 1.80 -4.40 2.18
N VAL A 29 3.01 -4.27 1.60
CA VAL A 29 3.18 -3.56 0.33
C VAL A 29 2.43 -4.25 -0.81
N ARG A 30 2.49 -5.59 -0.86
CA ARG A 30 1.75 -6.39 -1.84
C ARG A 30 0.24 -6.29 -1.63
N THR A 31 -0.22 -6.38 -0.38
CA THR A 31 -1.64 -6.23 -0.04
C THR A 31 -2.15 -4.85 -0.39
N LEU A 32 -1.38 -3.79 -0.15
CA LEU A 32 -1.73 -2.43 -0.57
C LEU A 32 -1.92 -2.33 -2.08
N GLY A 33 -0.97 -2.84 -2.87
CA GLY A 33 -1.07 -2.83 -4.33
C GLY A 33 -2.34 -3.52 -4.83
N ILE A 34 -2.59 -4.75 -4.37
CA ILE A 34 -3.77 -5.52 -4.76
C ILE A 34 -5.07 -4.85 -4.27
N PHE A 35 -5.07 -4.29 -3.06
CA PHE A 35 -6.24 -3.58 -2.54
C PHE A 35 -6.61 -2.37 -3.40
N LEU A 36 -5.62 -1.62 -3.90
CA LEU A 36 -5.85 -0.49 -4.82
C LEU A 36 -6.33 -0.98 -6.20
N ASP A 37 -5.75 -2.07 -6.73
CA ASP A 37 -6.20 -2.69 -7.99
C ASP A 37 -7.65 -3.20 -7.89
N CYS A 38 -8.06 -3.63 -6.70
CA CYS A 38 -9.43 -4.05 -6.38
C CYS A 38 -10.37 -2.88 -6.00
N ALA A 39 -10.01 -1.63 -6.27
CA ALA A 39 -10.78 -0.42 -5.92
C ALA A 39 -11.15 -0.30 -4.43
N GLY A 40 -10.35 -0.91 -3.55
CA GLY A 40 -10.58 -0.96 -2.11
C GLY A 40 -11.59 -2.03 -1.64
N SER A 41 -11.93 -3.00 -2.50
CA SER A 41 -12.77 -4.13 -2.13
C SER A 41 -12.01 -5.15 -1.28
N TRP A 42 -12.47 -5.34 -0.05
CA TRP A 42 -11.93 -6.35 0.88
C TRP A 42 -12.01 -7.77 0.34
N ASN A 43 -13.16 -8.12 -0.24
CA ASN A 43 -13.43 -9.48 -0.71
C ASN A 43 -12.64 -9.80 -1.97
N ALA A 44 -12.64 -8.90 -2.96
CA ALA A 44 -11.87 -9.10 -4.18
C ALA A 44 -10.36 -9.16 -3.90
N CYS A 45 -9.87 -8.29 -2.99
CA CYS A 45 -8.47 -8.33 -2.56
C CYS A 45 -8.13 -9.66 -1.85
N ALA A 46 -9.03 -10.17 -1.01
CA ALA A 46 -8.85 -11.45 -0.32
C ALA A 46 -8.78 -12.63 -1.29
N GLU A 47 -9.67 -12.66 -2.28
CA GLU A 47 -9.69 -13.65 -3.36
C GLU A 47 -8.38 -13.61 -4.15
N GLN A 48 -7.92 -12.43 -4.58
CA GLN A 48 -6.70 -12.27 -5.36
C GLN A 48 -5.41 -12.56 -4.56
N LEU A 49 -5.42 -12.34 -3.25
CA LEU A 49 -4.33 -12.70 -2.34
C LEU A 49 -4.37 -14.18 -1.91
N HIS A 50 -5.47 -14.90 -2.16
CA HIS A 50 -5.75 -16.23 -1.63
C HIS A 50 -5.65 -16.29 -0.09
N VAL A 51 -6.22 -15.28 0.59
CA VAL A 51 -6.27 -15.21 2.06
C VAL A 51 -7.69 -14.95 2.54
N HIS A 52 -7.92 -15.12 3.84
CA HIS A 52 -9.20 -14.77 4.43
C HIS A 52 -9.40 -13.24 4.47
N VAL A 53 -10.64 -12.76 4.30
CA VAL A 53 -10.98 -11.32 4.32
C VAL A 53 -10.52 -10.62 5.61
N ASN A 54 -10.57 -11.31 6.75
CA ASN A 54 -10.08 -10.78 8.03
C ASN A 54 -8.58 -10.46 7.99
N THR A 55 -7.78 -11.26 7.27
CA THR A 55 -6.35 -10.99 7.09
C THR A 55 -6.14 -9.73 6.27
N VAL A 56 -6.93 -9.50 5.21
CA VAL A 56 -6.88 -8.26 4.44
C VAL A 56 -7.25 -7.06 5.30
N ARG A 57 -8.35 -7.15 6.06
CA ARG A 57 -8.78 -6.08 7.00
C ARG A 57 -7.69 -5.74 8.01
N TYR A 58 -7.07 -6.75 8.61
CA TYR A 58 -5.95 -6.56 9.52
C TYR A 58 -4.77 -5.86 8.83
N ARG A 59 -4.37 -6.32 7.65
CA ARG A 59 -3.23 -5.75 6.91
C ARG A 59 -3.49 -4.30 6.49
N VAL A 60 -4.68 -3.96 6.00
CA VAL A 60 -5.02 -2.57 5.63
C VAL A 60 -5.07 -1.67 6.86
N ARG A 61 -5.69 -2.11 7.95
CA ARG A 61 -5.66 -1.34 9.20
C ARG A 61 -4.22 -1.12 9.68
N ARG A 62 -3.36 -2.13 9.57
CA ARG A 62 -1.93 -2.00 9.88
C ARG A 62 -1.24 -0.99 8.98
N ILE A 63 -1.56 -0.95 7.68
CA ILE A 63 -1.05 0.04 6.74
C ILE A 63 -1.46 1.46 7.18
N GLU A 64 -2.73 1.67 7.50
CA GLU A 64 -3.25 2.95 7.99
C GLU A 64 -2.54 3.39 9.28
N GLU A 65 -2.38 2.48 10.25
CA GLU A 65 -1.67 2.73 11.51
C GLU A 65 -0.19 3.11 11.31
N LEU A 66 0.51 2.43 10.39
CA LEU A 66 1.94 2.67 10.13
C LEU A 66 2.21 3.95 9.33
N THR A 67 1.25 4.40 8.53
CA THR A 67 1.43 5.51 7.60
C THR A 67 0.68 6.78 8.03
N GLY A 68 -0.25 6.66 8.97
CA GLY A 68 -1.15 7.74 9.38
C GLY A 68 -2.14 8.15 8.29
N ARG A 69 -2.40 7.27 7.32
CA ARG A 69 -3.30 7.50 6.18
C ARG A 69 -4.61 6.75 6.35
N ASP A 70 -5.64 7.19 5.64
CA ASP A 70 -6.97 6.60 5.62
C ASP A 70 -7.27 6.04 4.22
N LEU A 71 -7.20 4.71 4.10
CA LEU A 71 -7.45 3.99 2.85
C LEU A 71 -8.94 3.88 2.51
N SER A 72 -9.84 4.54 3.25
CA SER A 72 -11.20 4.82 2.80
C SER A 72 -11.28 6.06 1.89
N THR A 73 -10.30 6.97 1.96
CA THR A 73 -10.31 8.22 1.18
C THR A 73 -9.69 8.03 -0.21
N MET A 74 -10.26 8.69 -1.21
CA MET A 74 -9.69 8.68 -2.57
C MET A 74 -8.31 9.35 -2.61
N ALA A 75 -8.12 10.43 -1.84
CA ALA A 75 -6.88 11.18 -1.82
C ALA A 75 -5.69 10.30 -1.38
N ASP A 76 -5.82 9.60 -0.26
CA ASP A 76 -4.74 8.73 0.23
C ASP A 76 -4.53 7.52 -0.67
N ARG A 77 -5.60 6.95 -1.24
CA ARG A 77 -5.48 5.86 -2.25
C ARG A 77 -4.67 6.30 -3.47
N VAL A 78 -4.88 7.53 -3.95
CA VAL A 78 -4.13 8.10 -5.08
C VAL A 78 -2.68 8.32 -4.69
N ASP A 79 -2.40 8.86 -3.51
CA ASP A 79 -1.02 9.03 -3.00
C ASP A 79 -0.25 7.71 -3.00
N PHE A 80 -0.86 6.63 -2.48
CA PHE A 80 -0.25 5.30 -2.48
C PHE A 80 -0.11 4.70 -3.88
N PHE A 81 -1.11 4.86 -4.74
CA PHE A 81 -1.06 4.39 -6.11
C PHE A 81 0.11 5.02 -6.89
N LEU A 82 0.27 6.33 -6.75
CA LEU A 82 1.39 7.05 -7.35
C LEU A 82 2.72 6.58 -6.77
N ALA A 83 2.80 6.43 -5.44
CA ALA A 83 4.02 5.99 -4.78
C ALA A 83 4.48 4.61 -5.25
N LEU A 84 3.57 3.64 -5.39
CA LEU A 84 3.89 2.29 -5.86
C LEU A 84 4.40 2.26 -7.31
N ARG A 85 3.92 3.19 -8.15
CA ARG A 85 4.31 3.26 -9.58
C ARG A 85 5.61 4.03 -9.79
N ASP A 86 5.89 5.02 -8.94
CA ASP A 86 7.14 5.81 -9.01
C ASP A 86 8.36 5.06 -8.47
N THR A 87 8.17 4.01 -7.67
CA THR A 87 9.26 3.14 -7.18
C THR A 87 9.68 2.05 -8.17
N ALA A 88 8.98 1.88 -9.30
CA ALA A 88 9.43 1.02 -10.38
C ALA A 88 10.54 1.73 -11.18
N PRO A 89 11.69 1.09 -11.49
CA PRO A 89 12.69 1.70 -12.35
C PRO A 89 12.07 2.03 -13.72
N PRO A 90 12.48 3.13 -14.39
CA PRO A 90 12.07 3.38 -15.76
C PRO A 90 12.51 2.19 -16.62
N ARG A 91 11.58 1.64 -17.40
CA ARG A 91 11.86 0.59 -18.38
C ARG A 91 12.81 1.09 -19.46
#